data_AF-A0A2E4HS17-F1
#
_entry.id   AF-A0A2E4HS17-F1
#
_cell.length_a   1.000
_cell.length_b   1.000
_cell.length_c   1.000
_cell.angle_alpha   90.00
_cell.angle_beta   90.00
_cell.angle_gamma   90.00
#
_symmetry.space_group_name_H-M   'P 1'
#
loop_
_entity.id
_entity.type
_entity.pdbx_description
1 polymer ?
#
loop_
_entity_poly.entity_id
_entity_poly.type
_entity_poly.pdbx_seq_one_letter_code
_entity_poly.pdbx_strand_id
1 'polypeptide(L)'
;MLNFELIKKAEINSEFYPFFTVQDVFLNKQDHKRVAADFPNLNKGGSFPSSSVSYGESIQSLLDYLEGDQMRNILENKFEIDLKDKPVVSTFRGYSRIKDGRIHSDSKTKIITVLLYLNDKWDESNGLLRMLKDKDNIDNYITEIPASMGSMVAFKVTNDCWHGFIPYEGKRCLIQLNYLYKEALSQHKIRHKLSSFFKKLS
;
A
#
# COMPACT_ATOMS: atom_id res chain seq x y z
N MET A 1 17.37 -3.62 -2.42
CA MET A 1 15.98 -3.14 -2.45
C MET A 1 15.13 -3.99 -1.52
N LEU A 2 14.29 -4.97 -1.91
CA LEU A 2 13.49 -5.69 -0.89
C LEU A 2 14.24 -6.88 -0.26
N ASN A 3 14.12 -7.04 1.06
CA ASN A 3 14.56 -8.21 1.81
C ASN A 3 13.41 -9.23 1.88
N PHE A 4 13.31 -10.08 0.87
CA PHE A 4 12.24 -11.08 0.81
C PHE A 4 12.27 -12.11 1.95
N GLU A 5 13.44 -12.40 2.52
CA GLU A 5 13.54 -13.31 3.68
C GLU A 5 12.91 -12.68 4.92
N LEU A 6 13.04 -11.36 5.09
CA LEU A 6 12.37 -10.63 6.16
C LEU A 6 10.83 -10.68 5.99
N ILE A 7 10.34 -10.48 4.76
CA ILE A 7 8.90 -10.57 4.43
C ILE A 7 8.38 -11.99 4.70
N LYS A 8 9.11 -13.03 4.27
CA LYS A 8 8.75 -14.44 4.52
C LYS A 8 8.62 -14.74 6.01
N LYS A 9 9.60 -14.31 6.80
CA LYS A 9 9.67 -14.57 8.25
C LYS A 9 8.69 -13.76 9.09
N ALA A 10 8.19 -12.62 8.60
CA ALA A 10 7.24 -11.79 9.33
C ALA A 10 6.01 -12.60 9.72
N GLU A 11 5.66 -12.66 11.01
CA GLU A 11 4.54 -13.49 11.46
C GLU A 11 3.20 -12.89 11.04
N ILE A 12 2.27 -13.77 10.66
CA ILE A 12 0.89 -13.37 10.37
C ILE A 12 0.15 -13.24 11.70
N ASN A 13 -0.45 -12.07 11.93
CA ASN A 13 -1.50 -11.93 12.93
C ASN A 13 -2.84 -12.29 12.26
N SER A 14 -3.58 -13.21 12.87
CA SER A 14 -4.91 -13.66 12.42
C SER A 14 -5.98 -13.53 13.50
N GLU A 15 -5.73 -12.77 14.58
CA GLU A 15 -6.66 -12.66 15.71
C GLU A 15 -8.00 -12.02 15.28
N PHE A 16 -7.93 -10.96 14.48
CA PHE A 16 -9.11 -10.27 13.93
C PHE A 16 -9.27 -10.52 12.42
N TYR A 17 -8.18 -10.36 11.68
CA TYR A 17 -8.10 -10.71 10.26
C TYR A 17 -6.62 -10.87 9.86
N PRO A 18 -6.31 -11.60 8.79
CA PRO A 18 -4.92 -11.92 8.45
C PRO A 18 -4.13 -10.70 7.94
N PHE A 19 -3.07 -10.33 8.64
CA PHE A 19 -2.08 -9.34 8.17
C PHE A 19 -0.68 -9.60 8.74
N PHE A 20 0.35 -9.02 8.13
CA PHE A 20 1.69 -8.94 8.71
C PHE A 20 2.30 -7.55 8.48
N THR A 21 3.33 -7.21 9.26
CA THR A 21 4.07 -5.95 9.13
C THR A 21 5.58 -6.19 9.12
N VAL A 22 6.31 -5.28 8.48
CA VAL A 22 7.78 -5.22 8.47
C VAL A 22 8.18 -3.76 8.65
N GLN A 23 9.06 -3.47 9.62
CA GLN A 23 9.41 -2.08 9.95
C GLN A 23 10.25 -1.38 8.87
N ASP A 24 11.24 -2.09 8.32
CA ASP A 24 12.03 -1.66 7.18
C ASP A 24 12.32 -2.87 6.29
N VAL A 25 11.63 -2.93 5.16
CA VAL A 25 11.73 -4.05 4.23
C VAL A 25 13.00 -3.98 3.37
N PHE A 26 13.80 -2.92 3.45
CA PHE A 26 14.93 -2.77 2.55
C PHE A 26 16.17 -3.57 3.00
N LEU A 27 16.89 -4.18 2.04
CA LEU A 27 18.17 -4.86 2.31
C LEU A 27 19.27 -3.88 2.73
N ASN A 28 19.31 -2.69 2.11
CA ASN A 28 20.38 -1.71 2.26
C ASN A 28 19.81 -0.31 2.48
N LYS A 29 20.33 0.41 3.47
CA LYS A 29 19.96 1.83 3.72
C LYS A 29 20.28 2.77 2.55
N GLN A 30 21.18 2.39 1.66
CA GLN A 30 21.49 3.17 0.46
C GLN A 30 20.31 3.24 -0.52
N ASP A 31 19.42 2.25 -0.50
CA ASP A 31 18.23 2.23 -1.36
C ASP A 31 17.20 3.27 -0.90
N HIS A 32 17.15 3.58 0.41
CA HIS A 32 16.23 4.58 0.96
C HIS A 32 16.35 5.93 0.25
N LYS A 33 17.57 6.46 0.14
CA LYS A 33 17.81 7.77 -0.48
C LYS A 33 17.47 7.79 -1.97
N ARG A 34 17.80 6.71 -2.69
CA ARG A 34 17.51 6.59 -4.13
C ARG A 34 16.00 6.53 -4.37
N VAL A 35 15.31 5.66 -3.65
CA VAL A 35 13.85 5.49 -3.75
C VAL A 35 13.12 6.78 -3.36
N ALA A 36 13.55 7.48 -2.32
CA ALA A 36 12.97 8.77 -1.93
C ALA A 36 13.14 9.86 -3.01
N ALA A 37 14.32 9.92 -3.65
CA ALA A 37 14.62 10.90 -4.68
C ALA A 37 13.85 10.64 -5.99
N ASP A 38 13.65 9.37 -6.34
CA ASP A 38 12.97 8.95 -7.56
C ASP A 38 11.44 8.89 -7.42
N PHE A 39 10.92 9.05 -6.20
CA PHE A 39 9.47 9.02 -5.93
C PHE A 39 8.75 10.13 -6.72
N PRO A 40 7.60 9.85 -7.35
CA PRO A 40 6.90 10.83 -8.15
C PRO A 40 6.50 12.07 -7.32
N ASN A 41 6.65 13.26 -7.91
CA ASN A 41 6.25 14.51 -7.26
C ASN A 41 4.71 14.66 -7.24
N LEU A 42 4.07 14.18 -6.17
CA LEU A 42 2.61 14.13 -6.03
C LEU A 42 2.12 15.08 -4.94
N ASN A 43 1.82 16.32 -5.32
CA ASN A 43 1.37 17.39 -4.40
C ASN A 43 -0.16 17.46 -4.22
N LYS A 44 -0.89 16.51 -4.81
CA LYS A 44 -2.35 16.45 -4.70
C LYS A 44 -2.75 15.16 -3.99
N GLY A 45 -3.73 15.26 -3.08
CA GLY A 45 -4.30 14.08 -2.45
C GLY A 45 -5.02 13.19 -3.45
N GLY A 46 -4.92 11.87 -3.25
CA GLY A 46 -5.53 10.87 -4.12
C GLY A 46 -4.66 9.62 -4.29
N SER A 47 -5.11 8.74 -5.18
CA SER A 47 -4.41 7.51 -5.57
C SER A 47 -4.13 7.59 -7.07
N PHE A 48 -2.87 7.44 -7.46
CA PHE A 48 -2.43 7.60 -8.85
C PHE A 48 -1.90 6.25 -9.36
N PRO A 49 -2.47 5.65 -10.42
CA PRO A 49 -1.89 4.47 -11.05
C PRO A 49 -0.44 4.71 -11.44
N SER A 50 0.42 3.71 -11.24
CA SER A 50 1.83 3.81 -11.63
C SER A 50 2.00 4.21 -13.10
N SER A 51 1.17 3.65 -13.98
CA SER A 51 1.15 3.98 -15.42
C SER A 51 0.73 5.42 -15.77
N SER A 52 0.32 6.23 -14.79
CA SER A 52 -0.16 7.61 -15.01
C SER A 52 0.78 8.69 -14.49
N VAL A 53 1.94 8.31 -13.93
CA VAL A 53 2.90 9.23 -13.31
C VAL A 53 4.33 8.89 -13.72
N SER A 54 5.19 9.91 -13.79
CA SER A 54 6.62 9.71 -14.04
C SER A 54 7.38 9.56 -12.72
N TYR A 55 8.30 8.61 -12.66
CA TYR A 55 9.17 8.31 -11.52
C TYR A 55 10.53 7.83 -12.02
N GLY A 56 11.55 7.82 -11.15
CA GLY A 56 12.91 7.43 -11.51
C GLY A 56 13.16 5.91 -11.47
N GLU A 57 14.38 5.53 -11.86
CA GLU A 57 14.77 4.12 -12.07
C GLU A 57 14.67 3.25 -10.82
N SER A 58 14.98 3.79 -9.64
CA SER A 58 14.89 3.00 -8.40
C SER A 58 13.45 2.69 -7.99
N ILE A 59 12.49 3.56 -8.34
CA ILE A 59 11.06 3.27 -8.18
C ILE A 59 10.60 2.24 -9.19
N GLN A 60 11.05 2.31 -10.46
CA GLN A 60 10.75 1.27 -11.45
C GLN A 60 11.22 -0.09 -10.94
N SER A 61 12.48 -0.17 -10.50
CA SER A 61 13.03 -1.40 -9.94
C SER A 61 12.18 -1.88 -8.74
N LEU A 62 11.82 -0.98 -7.82
CA LEU A 62 11.01 -1.34 -6.65
C LEU A 62 9.64 -1.92 -7.05
N LEU A 63 8.99 -1.35 -8.08
CA LEU A 63 7.76 -1.90 -8.64
C LEU A 63 7.97 -3.31 -9.20
N ASP A 64 9.06 -3.55 -9.93
CA ASP A 64 9.39 -4.88 -10.47
C ASP A 64 9.52 -5.93 -9.35
N TYR A 65 10.10 -5.57 -8.21
CA TYR A 65 10.19 -6.44 -7.03
C TYR A 65 8.84 -6.67 -6.34
N LEU A 66 8.01 -5.63 -6.24
CA LEU A 66 6.69 -5.71 -5.62
C LEU A 66 5.68 -6.50 -6.47
N GLU A 67 5.74 -6.35 -7.79
CA GLU A 67 4.81 -6.97 -8.74
C GLU A 67 5.29 -8.36 -9.21
N GLY A 68 6.56 -8.69 -8.99
CA GLY A 68 7.19 -9.94 -9.43
C GLY A 68 6.70 -11.19 -8.71
N ASP A 69 6.99 -12.35 -9.32
CA ASP A 69 6.52 -13.66 -8.87
C ASP A 69 7.03 -14.04 -7.48
N GLN A 70 8.23 -13.57 -7.09
CA GLN A 70 8.74 -13.83 -5.75
C GLN A 70 7.84 -13.21 -4.67
N MET A 71 7.39 -11.97 -4.84
CA MET A 71 6.44 -11.34 -3.92
C MET A 71 5.10 -12.09 -3.93
N ARG A 72 4.58 -12.42 -5.13
CA ARG A 72 3.33 -13.18 -5.29
C ARG A 72 3.36 -14.48 -4.50
N ASN A 73 4.39 -15.31 -4.71
CA ASN A 73 4.53 -16.61 -4.05
C ASN A 73 4.63 -16.47 -2.52
N ILE A 74 5.29 -15.42 -2.03
CA ILE A 74 5.33 -15.15 -0.59
C ILE A 74 3.92 -14.86 -0.07
N LEU A 75 3.19 -13.96 -0.73
CA LEU A 75 1.84 -13.59 -0.31
C LEU A 75 0.86 -14.77 -0.39
N GLU A 76 0.93 -15.61 -1.44
CA GLU A 76 0.14 -16.85 -1.57
C GLU A 76 0.34 -17.77 -0.38
N ASN A 77 1.60 -18.05 -0.04
CA ASN A 77 1.94 -18.95 1.06
C ASN A 77 1.53 -18.35 2.42
N LYS A 78 1.75 -17.05 2.62
CA LYS A 78 1.44 -16.41 3.92
C LYS A 78 -0.05 -16.28 4.19
N PHE A 79 -0.86 -16.07 3.17
CA PHE A 79 -2.30 -15.88 3.32
C PHE A 79 -3.14 -17.11 2.94
N GLU A 80 -2.48 -18.19 2.52
CA GLU A 80 -3.10 -19.45 2.08
C GLU A 80 -4.16 -19.20 1.00
N ILE A 81 -3.75 -18.51 -0.07
CA ILE A 81 -4.63 -18.18 -1.20
C ILE A 81 -3.94 -18.41 -2.54
N ASP A 82 -4.75 -18.58 -3.58
CA ASP A 82 -4.28 -18.64 -4.97
C ASP A 82 -4.28 -17.25 -5.62
N LEU A 83 -3.08 -16.73 -5.90
CA LEU A 83 -2.84 -15.51 -6.65
C LEU A 83 -2.41 -15.79 -8.09
N LYS A 84 -2.41 -17.05 -8.56
CA LYS A 84 -2.06 -17.38 -9.94
C LYS A 84 -2.94 -16.63 -10.93
N ASP A 85 -2.29 -16.00 -11.90
CA ASP A 85 -2.91 -15.15 -12.92
C ASP A 85 -3.79 -14.01 -12.36
N LYS A 86 -3.71 -13.71 -11.05
CA LYS A 86 -4.46 -12.60 -10.49
C LYS A 86 -3.75 -11.30 -10.89
N PRO A 87 -4.48 -10.36 -11.48
CA PRO A 87 -3.92 -9.06 -11.82
C PRO A 87 -3.45 -8.33 -10.58
N VAL A 88 -2.32 -7.66 -10.73
CA VAL A 88 -1.74 -6.80 -9.70
C VAL A 88 -1.72 -5.36 -10.23
N VAL A 89 -2.10 -4.41 -9.39
CA VAL A 89 -2.11 -2.99 -9.73
C VAL A 89 -1.44 -2.19 -8.63
N SER A 90 -0.36 -1.49 -9.01
CA SER A 90 0.31 -0.50 -8.15
C SER A 90 -0.27 0.90 -8.33
N THR A 91 -0.38 1.59 -7.20
CA THR A 91 -0.75 3.01 -7.16
C THR A 91 0.15 3.75 -6.18
N PHE A 92 0.37 5.04 -6.45
CA PHE A 92 1.10 5.95 -5.59
C PHE A 92 0.16 6.88 -4.85
N ARG A 93 0.55 7.25 -3.62
CA ARG A 93 0.04 8.42 -2.92
C ARG A 93 1.23 9.22 -2.40
N GLY A 94 1.20 10.54 -2.52
CA GLY A 94 2.29 11.41 -2.04
C GLY A 94 1.86 12.54 -1.12
N TYR A 95 0.58 12.91 -1.11
CA TYR A 95 0.04 13.95 -0.24
C TYR A 95 -1.23 13.45 0.45
N SER A 96 -1.29 13.59 1.77
CA SER A 96 -2.47 13.32 2.59
C SER A 96 -3.20 14.62 2.86
N ARG A 97 -4.53 14.58 2.85
CA ARG A 97 -5.39 15.71 3.24
C ARG A 97 -6.04 15.40 4.58
N ILE A 98 -6.49 16.42 5.30
CA ILE A 98 -7.22 16.25 6.58
C ILE A 98 -8.41 15.28 6.47
N LYS A 99 -9.10 15.24 5.32
CA LYS A 99 -10.26 14.35 5.13
C LYS A 99 -9.91 12.88 4.84
N ASP A 100 -8.63 12.58 4.60
CA ASP A 100 -8.15 11.22 4.37
C ASP A 100 -7.96 10.48 5.72
N GLY A 101 -7.74 9.16 5.69
CA GLY A 101 -7.50 8.37 6.92
C GLY A 101 -8.73 7.78 7.60
N ARG A 102 -9.93 8.01 7.05
CA ARG A 102 -11.18 7.40 7.52
C ARG A 102 -11.04 5.88 7.66
N ILE A 103 -11.65 5.33 8.71
CA ILE A 103 -11.74 3.89 8.92
C ILE A 103 -12.54 3.26 7.79
N HIS A 104 -12.00 2.20 7.19
CA HIS A 104 -12.66 1.43 6.16
C HIS A 104 -12.09 0.01 6.08
N SER A 105 -12.87 -0.89 5.48
CA SER A 105 -12.35 -2.12 4.89
C SER A 105 -12.10 -1.87 3.41
N ASP A 106 -11.20 -2.65 2.81
CA ASP A 106 -10.93 -2.50 1.40
C ASP A 106 -12.08 -3.03 0.52
N SER A 107 -12.15 -2.56 -0.74
CA SER A 107 -13.17 -3.00 -1.70
C SER A 107 -13.12 -4.52 -1.92
N LYS A 108 -14.29 -5.17 -2.01
CA LYS A 108 -14.45 -6.61 -2.32
C LYS A 108 -13.84 -7.04 -3.66
N THR A 109 -13.45 -6.10 -4.51
CA THR A 109 -12.71 -6.35 -5.75
C THR A 109 -11.25 -6.76 -5.51
N LYS A 110 -10.72 -6.47 -4.33
CA LYS A 110 -9.33 -6.75 -3.93
C LYS A 110 -9.27 -8.08 -3.16
N ILE A 111 -8.16 -8.78 -3.33
CA ILE A 111 -7.83 -10.04 -2.66
C ILE A 111 -6.81 -9.79 -1.55
N ILE A 112 -5.72 -9.09 -1.90
CA ILE A 112 -4.66 -8.66 -0.99
C ILE A 112 -4.33 -7.21 -1.28
N THR A 113 -4.03 -6.48 -0.22
CA THR A 113 -3.43 -5.15 -0.28
C THR A 113 -2.08 -5.16 0.42
N VAL A 114 -1.07 -4.57 -0.22
CA VAL A 114 0.24 -4.27 0.37
C VAL A 114 0.45 -2.77 0.33
N LEU A 115 0.87 -2.19 1.45
CA LEU A 115 1.27 -0.80 1.56
C LEU A 115 2.76 -0.76 1.92
N LEU A 116 3.52 0.07 1.22
CA LEU A 116 4.93 0.34 1.49
C LEU A 116 5.15 1.85 1.59
N TYR A 117 5.55 2.31 2.77
CA TYR A 117 5.83 3.71 3.06
C TYR A 117 7.25 4.09 2.67
N LEU A 118 7.40 5.28 2.08
CA LEU A 118 8.64 5.75 1.46
C LEU A 118 9.03 7.17 1.92
N ASN A 119 8.68 7.54 3.15
CA ASN A 119 9.05 8.85 3.70
C ASN A 119 10.43 8.75 4.36
N ASP A 120 11.40 9.55 3.89
CA ASP A 120 12.79 9.55 4.38
C ASP A 120 12.88 9.75 5.90
N LYS A 121 12.01 10.61 6.44
CA LYS A 121 11.78 10.79 7.88
C LYS A 121 10.29 10.89 8.15
N TRP A 122 9.89 10.46 9.33
CA TRP A 122 8.53 10.61 9.83
C TRP A 122 8.58 10.98 11.31
N ASP A 123 8.46 12.26 11.60
CA ASP A 123 8.57 12.82 12.96
C ASP A 123 7.19 13.21 13.52
N GLU A 124 6.12 12.81 12.84
CA GLU A 124 4.74 13.15 13.16
C GLU A 124 4.08 12.05 13.98
N SER A 125 3.30 12.43 15.01
CA SER A 125 2.49 11.47 15.78
C SER A 125 1.21 11.03 15.05
N ASN A 126 0.81 11.76 14.02
CA ASN A 126 -0.40 11.50 13.24
C ASN A 126 -0.05 10.89 11.87
N GLY A 127 -1.04 10.34 11.17
CA GLY A 127 -0.85 9.75 9.84
C GLY A 127 -0.27 8.34 9.84
N LEU A 128 -0.01 7.75 11.00
CA LEU A 128 0.41 6.36 11.14
C LEU A 128 -0.79 5.45 10.88
N LEU A 129 -0.60 4.41 10.07
CA LEU A 129 -1.68 3.50 9.74
C LEU A 129 -1.98 2.60 10.94
N ARG A 130 -3.24 2.47 11.29
CA ARG A 130 -3.71 1.54 12.32
C ARG A 130 -4.47 0.40 11.67
N MET A 131 -4.14 -0.81 12.12
CA MET A 131 -4.94 -2.02 11.91
C MET A 131 -5.90 -2.10 13.08
N LEU A 132 -7.20 -2.18 12.83
CA LEU A 132 -8.23 -1.89 13.82
C LEU A 132 -9.05 -3.12 14.18
N LYS A 133 -9.52 -3.19 15.43
CA LYS A 133 -10.38 -4.28 15.90
C LYS A 133 -11.83 -4.10 15.46
N ASP A 134 -12.23 -2.86 15.19
CA ASP A 134 -13.58 -2.49 14.78
C ASP A 134 -13.60 -1.30 13.81
N LYS A 135 -14.79 -0.99 13.31
CA LYS A 135 -15.02 0.02 12.26
C LYS A 135 -15.25 1.44 12.79
N ASP A 136 -15.43 1.61 14.10
CA ASP A 136 -16.01 2.82 14.68
C ASP A 136 -15.00 3.61 15.54
N ASN A 137 -13.94 2.96 16.05
CA ASN A 137 -12.98 3.58 16.96
C ASN A 137 -11.53 3.48 16.46
N ILE A 138 -10.94 4.63 16.08
CA ILE A 138 -9.55 4.71 15.59
C ILE A 138 -8.52 4.37 16.68
N ASP A 139 -8.87 4.49 17.95
CA ASP A 139 -8.00 4.20 19.10
C ASP A 139 -8.08 2.74 19.54
N ASN A 140 -9.05 1.96 19.05
CA ASN A 140 -9.15 0.52 19.31
C ASN A 140 -8.36 -0.30 18.27
N TYR A 141 -7.04 -0.09 18.24
CA TYR A 141 -6.15 -0.71 17.26
C TYR A 141 -5.47 -1.98 17.77
N ILE A 142 -5.12 -2.85 16.82
CA ILE A 142 -4.29 -4.05 17.00
C ILE A 142 -2.82 -3.65 16.99
N THR A 143 -2.43 -2.89 15.96
CA THR A 143 -1.09 -2.34 15.81
C THR A 143 -1.13 -1.03 15.01
N GLU A 144 -0.11 -0.21 15.21
CA GLU A 144 0.13 1.04 14.49
C GLU A 144 1.44 0.93 13.70
N ILE A 145 1.38 1.28 12.41
CA ILE A 145 2.46 1.15 11.44
C ILE A 145 3.03 2.54 11.16
N PRO A 146 4.34 2.75 11.40
CA PRO A 146 5.01 3.98 11.04
C PRO A 146 4.85 4.28 9.55
N ALA A 147 4.72 5.55 9.20
CA ALA A 147 4.78 5.98 7.80
C ALA A 147 6.22 6.26 7.34
N SER A 148 7.23 5.73 8.03
CA SER A 148 8.65 5.87 7.69
C SER A 148 9.06 4.99 6.50
N MET A 149 10.22 5.28 5.93
CA MET A 149 10.84 4.51 4.86
C MET A 149 10.90 3.01 5.18
N GLY A 150 10.42 2.19 4.24
CA GLY A 150 10.51 0.74 4.32
C GLY A 150 9.41 0.09 5.15
N SER A 151 8.59 0.86 5.86
CA SER A 151 7.50 0.31 6.66
C SER A 151 6.45 -0.30 5.73
N MET A 152 6.24 -1.60 5.89
CA MET A 152 5.37 -2.42 5.06
C MET A 152 4.27 -3.04 5.91
N VAL A 153 3.07 -3.06 5.35
CA VAL A 153 1.97 -3.90 5.83
C VAL A 153 1.35 -4.61 4.63
N ALA A 154 1.00 -5.88 4.82
CA ALA A 154 0.19 -6.61 3.88
C ALA A 154 -0.96 -7.29 4.61
N PHE A 155 -2.14 -7.31 4.01
CA PHE A 155 -3.32 -7.92 4.60
C PHE A 155 -4.20 -8.58 3.53
N LYS A 156 -4.86 -9.66 3.93
CA LYS A 156 -5.95 -10.26 3.16
C LYS A 156 -7.17 -9.38 3.27
N VAL A 157 -7.81 -9.09 2.15
CA VAL A 157 -9.02 -8.26 2.13
C VAL A 157 -10.21 -9.10 2.57
N THR A 158 -10.76 -8.76 3.73
CA THR A 158 -11.97 -9.35 4.32
C THR A 158 -13.02 -8.26 4.52
N ASN A 159 -14.23 -8.62 4.96
CA ASN A 159 -15.28 -7.62 5.22
C ASN A 159 -14.97 -6.75 6.45
N ASP A 160 -14.02 -7.18 7.27
CA ASP A 160 -13.69 -6.65 8.58
C ASP A 160 -12.20 -6.30 8.73
N CYS A 161 -11.44 -6.22 7.63
CA CYS A 161 -10.06 -5.75 7.65
C CYS A 161 -9.97 -4.22 7.85
N TRP A 162 -10.51 -3.75 8.97
CA TRP A 162 -10.65 -2.35 9.29
C TRP A 162 -9.30 -1.69 9.47
N HIS A 163 -9.06 -0.62 8.73
CA HIS A 163 -7.85 0.16 8.86
C HIS A 163 -8.13 1.64 8.60
N GLY A 164 -7.30 2.48 9.19
CA GLY A 164 -7.41 3.93 9.11
C GLY A 164 -6.16 4.60 9.67
N PHE A 165 -6.14 5.92 9.76
CA PHE A 165 -5.10 6.64 10.46
C PHE A 165 -5.65 7.93 11.06
N ILE A 166 -5.05 8.39 12.17
CA ILE A 166 -5.35 9.71 12.71
C ILE A 166 -5.05 10.75 11.60
N PRO A 167 -6.01 11.64 11.27
CA PRO A 167 -5.85 12.60 10.19
C PRO A 167 -4.51 13.35 10.20
N TYR A 168 -3.93 13.46 9.01
CA TYR A 168 -2.68 14.16 8.76
C TYR A 168 -2.75 14.86 7.40
N GLU A 169 -2.29 16.10 7.35
CA GLU A 169 -2.15 16.87 6.12
C GLU A 169 -0.68 17.15 5.84
N GLY A 170 -0.23 16.78 4.64
CA GLY A 170 1.16 16.93 4.26
C GLY A 170 1.67 15.79 3.41
N LYS A 171 2.99 15.78 3.18
CA LYS A 171 3.66 14.75 2.38
C LYS A 171 3.58 13.40 3.10
N ARG A 172 3.04 12.40 2.44
CA ARG A 172 2.90 11.03 2.94
C ARG A 172 2.99 10.06 1.77
N CYS A 173 4.22 9.69 1.44
CA CYS A 173 4.59 8.87 0.30
C CYS A 173 4.39 7.38 0.59
N LEU A 174 3.60 6.71 -0.25
CA LEU A 174 3.47 5.25 -0.24
C LEU A 174 3.22 4.69 -1.63
N ILE A 175 3.61 3.43 -1.81
CA ILE A 175 3.15 2.54 -2.87
C ILE A 175 2.08 1.63 -2.28
N GLN A 176 0.97 1.50 -2.98
CA GLN A 176 -0.08 0.54 -2.67
C GLN A 176 -0.22 -0.45 -3.82
N LEU A 177 0.10 -1.71 -3.54
CA LEU A 177 -0.05 -2.85 -4.42
C LEU A 177 -1.39 -3.56 -4.10
N ASN A 178 -2.21 -3.83 -5.11
CA ASN A 178 -3.46 -4.56 -4.91
C ASN A 178 -3.56 -5.73 -5.88
N TYR A 179 -3.72 -6.94 -5.34
CA TYR A 179 -4.14 -8.10 -6.13
C TYR A 179 -5.66 -8.10 -6.25
N LEU A 180 -6.19 -8.25 -7.46
CA LEU A 180 -7.63 -8.14 -7.73
C LEU A 180 -8.21 -9.46 -8.23
N TYR A 181 -9.52 -9.64 -8.01
CA TYR A 181 -10.28 -10.68 -8.73
C TYR A 181 -10.29 -10.37 -10.24
N LYS A 182 -10.25 -11.41 -11.09
CA LYS A 182 -10.11 -11.23 -12.56
C LYS A 182 -11.27 -10.43 -13.15
N GLU A 183 -12.46 -10.62 -12.60
CA GLU A 183 -13.71 -9.97 -12.99
C GLU A 183 -13.66 -8.44 -12.73
N ALA A 184 -12.85 -8.00 -11.76
CA ALA A 184 -12.72 -6.59 -11.39
C ALA A 184 -11.85 -5.77 -12.35
N LEU A 185 -11.00 -6.39 -13.17
CA LEU A 185 -10.18 -5.68 -14.16
C LEU A 185 -11.01 -4.99 -15.23
N SER A 186 -12.11 -5.62 -15.65
CA SER A 186 -13.02 -5.05 -16.65
C SER A 186 -13.64 -3.75 -16.13
N GLN A 187 -14.06 -3.73 -14.86
CA GLN A 187 -14.59 -2.56 -14.17
C GLN A 187 -13.51 -1.49 -13.94
N HIS A 188 -12.26 -1.89 -13.66
CA HIS A 188 -11.14 -0.96 -13.43
C HIS A 188 -10.71 -0.23 -14.71
N LYS A 189 -10.64 -0.93 -15.86
CA LYS A 189 -10.35 -0.30 -17.17
C LYS A 189 -11.42 0.72 -17.58
N ILE A 190 -12.69 0.45 -17.28
CA ILE A 190 -13.81 1.35 -17.55
C ILE A 190 -13.75 2.59 -16.65
N ARG A 191 -13.49 2.41 -15.35
CA ARG A 191 -13.41 3.51 -14.38
C ARG A 191 -12.17 4.39 -14.56
N HIS A 192 -11.05 3.83 -15.05
CA HIS A 192 -9.84 4.60 -15.41
C HIS A 192 -10.03 5.51 -16.62
N LYS A 193 -10.72 5.05 -17.68
CA LYS A 193 -11.10 5.93 -18.80
C LYS A 193 -11.97 7.09 -18.34
N LEU A 194 -12.91 6.85 -17.43
CA LEU A 194 -13.82 7.91 -16.95
C LEU A 194 -13.12 8.91 -16.00
N SER A 195 -12.29 8.45 -15.06
CA SER A 195 -11.63 9.38 -14.12
C SER A 195 -10.50 10.21 -14.74
N SER A 196 -9.86 9.70 -15.81
CA SER A 196 -8.86 10.45 -16.57
C SER A 196 -9.50 11.50 -17.50
N PHE A 197 -10.69 11.21 -18.05
CA PHE A 197 -11.43 12.16 -18.89
C PHE A 197 -11.96 13.36 -18.09
N PHE A 198 -12.44 13.13 -16.86
CA PHE A 198 -12.93 14.20 -15.99
C PHE A 198 -11.83 15.08 -15.36
N LYS A 199 -10.56 14.66 -15.41
CA LYS A 199 -9.42 15.49 -14.97
C LYS A 199 -8.85 16.39 -16.09
N LYS A 200 -9.33 16.28 -17.33
CA LYS A 200 -8.93 17.16 -18.43
C LYS A 200 -9.84 18.38 -18.64
N LEU A 201 -10.85 18.57 -17.79
CA LEU A 201 -11.83 19.67 -17.88
C LEU A 201 -11.92 20.52 -16.60
N SER A 202 -10.85 20.61 -15.81
CA SER A 202 -10.70 21.62 -14.74
C SER A 202 -9.29 22.17 -14.69
#